data_AF-A0A6S6TSE3-F1
#
_entry.id   AF-A0A6S6TSE3-F1
#
_cell.length_a   1.000
_cell.length_b   1.000
_cell.length_c   1.000
_cell.angle_alpha   90.00
_cell.angle_beta   90.00
_cell.angle_gamma   90.00
#
_symmetry.space_group_name_H-M   'P 1'
#
loop_
_entity.id
_entity.type
_entity.pdbx_description
1 polymer ?
#
loop_
_entity_poly.entity_id
_entity_poly.type
_entity_poly.pdbx_seq_one_letter_code
_entity_poly.pdbx_strand_id
1 'polypeptide(L)'
;QRIGDTIDFSKTPTLKELEKRFLNQTVIIANKEEKIYEFMALNNALSIKVQSLKGEIRSVIDTNTQKEMLFSFERCQELLFKMLK
;
A
#
# COMPACT_ATOMS: atom_id res chain seq x y z
N GLN A 1 -24.93 10.29 -0.22
CA GLN A 1 -23.93 9.93 0.82
C GLN A 1 -23.14 8.73 0.31
N ARG A 2 -21.84 8.86 0.05
CA ARG A 2 -20.97 7.70 -0.20
C ARG A 2 -20.65 7.12 1.18
N ILE A 3 -21.33 6.04 1.55
CA ILE A 3 -21.00 5.26 2.74
C ILE A 3 -19.56 4.80 2.54
N GLY A 4 -18.64 5.39 3.30
CA GLY A 4 -17.24 5.01 3.26
C GLY A 4 -17.15 3.52 3.51
N ASP A 5 -16.41 2.79 2.66
CA ASP A 5 -16.16 1.37 2.85
C ASP A 5 -15.64 1.16 4.28
N THR A 6 -16.49 0.64 5.17
CA THR A 6 -16.08 0.32 6.54
C THR A 6 -14.89 -0.64 6.46
N ILE A 7 -13.76 -0.28 7.07
CA ILE A 7 -12.59 -1.15 7.08
C ILE A 7 -12.84 -2.27 8.06
N ASP A 8 -13.01 -3.48 7.55
CA ASP A 8 -13.02 -4.67 8.38
C ASP A 8 -11.59 -5.21 8.48
N PHE A 9 -10.87 -4.82 9.55
CA PHE A 9 -9.55 -5.38 9.86
C PHE A 9 -9.64 -6.83 10.40
N SER A 10 -10.83 -7.36 10.69
CA SER A 10 -10.99 -8.75 11.12
C SER A 10 -10.87 -9.75 9.97
N LYS A 11 -10.88 -9.26 8.73
CA LYS A 11 -10.72 -10.07 7.52
C LYS A 11 -9.47 -9.67 6.77
N THR A 12 -8.68 -10.67 6.38
CA THR A 12 -7.57 -10.47 5.45
C THR A 12 -8.12 -10.00 4.11
N PRO A 13 -7.76 -8.79 3.63
CA PRO A 13 -8.27 -8.29 2.37
C PRO A 13 -7.66 -9.06 1.20
N THR A 14 -8.42 -9.14 0.11
CA THR A 14 -7.92 -9.63 -1.18
C THR A 14 -7.11 -8.54 -1.89
N LEU A 15 -6.26 -8.95 -2.85
CA LEU A 15 -5.53 -8.01 -3.71
C LEU A 15 -6.46 -7.00 -4.39
N LYS A 16 -7.60 -7.46 -4.90
CA LYS A 16 -8.60 -6.62 -5.59
C LYS A 16 -9.22 -5.57 -4.66
N GLU A 17 -9.45 -5.91 -3.39
CA GLU A 17 -9.98 -4.97 -2.41
C GLU A 17 -8.94 -3.90 -2.07
N LEU A 18 -7.67 -4.29 -1.93
CA LEU A 18 -6.57 -3.35 -1.76
C LEU A 18 -6.43 -2.41 -2.97
N GLU A 19 -6.45 -2.94 -4.19
CA GLU A 19 -6.41 -2.16 -5.42
C GLU A 19 -7.59 -1.20 -5.51
N LYS A 20 -8.83 -1.68 -5.34
CA LYS A 20 -10.03 -0.85 -5.42
C LYS A 20 -9.98 0.33 -4.44
N ARG A 21 -9.40 0.13 -3.26
CA ARG A 21 -9.41 1.10 -2.18
C ARG A 21 -8.22 2.05 -2.21
N PHE A 22 -7.03 1.53 -2.47
CA PHE A 22 -5.77 2.24 -2.27
C PHE A 22 -5.04 2.56 -3.56
N LEU A 23 -5.37 1.93 -4.69
CA LEU A 23 -4.74 2.27 -5.97
C LEU A 23 -4.98 3.75 -6.28
N ASN A 24 -3.94 4.42 -6.77
CA ASN A 24 -3.92 5.85 -7.03
C ASN A 24 -4.07 6.78 -5.81
N GLN A 25 -4.19 6.26 -4.59
CA GLN A 25 -4.17 7.10 -3.39
C GLN A 25 -2.76 7.62 -3.13
N THR A 26 -2.69 8.85 -2.61
CA THR A 26 -1.45 9.43 -2.12
C THR A 26 -1.25 9.04 -0.67
N VAL A 27 -0.09 8.50 -0.36
CA VAL A 27 0.35 8.09 0.97
C VAL A 27 1.66 8.77 1.33
N ILE A 28 1.93 8.90 2.62
CA ILE A 28 3.20 9.41 3.14
C ILE A 28 4.07 8.24 3.56
N ILE A 29 5.16 8.00 2.83
CA ILE A 29 6.15 6.96 3.13
C ILE A 29 7.49 7.66 3.39
N ALA A 30 8.06 7.45 4.58
CA ALA A 30 9.31 8.08 5.01
C ALA A 30 9.33 9.61 4.77
N ASN A 31 8.23 10.30 5.15
CA ASN A 31 8.02 11.73 4.97
C ASN A 31 7.97 12.22 3.51
N LYS A 32 7.74 11.32 2.55
CA LYS A 32 7.57 11.65 1.13
C LYS A 32 6.16 11.30 0.68
N GLU A 33 5.56 12.19 -0.09
CA GLU A 33 4.30 11.91 -0.77
C GLU A 33 4.56 11.00 -1.96
N GLU A 34 3.91 9.85 -1.93
CA GLU A 34 4.07 8.78 -2.90
C GLU A 34 2.67 8.31 -3.29
N LYS A 35 2.45 8.06 -4.57
CA LYS A 35 1.16 7.57 -5.08
C LYS A 35 1.23 6.05 -5.23
N ILE A 36 0.25 5.32 -4.71
CA ILE A 36 0.20 3.87 -4.89
C ILE A 36 -0.06 3.56 -6.36
N TYR A 37 0.89 2.86 -6.98
CA TYR A 37 0.91 2.58 -8.41
C TYR A 37 0.48 1.15 -8.72
N GLU A 38 0.94 0.16 -7.95
CA GLU A 38 0.64 -1.25 -8.18
C GLU A 38 0.79 -2.06 -6.90
N PHE A 39 -0.02 -3.10 -6.76
CA PHE A 39 0.13 -4.12 -5.74
C PHE A 39 0.59 -5.43 -6.38
N MET A 40 1.70 -6.00 -5.92
CA MET A 40 2.24 -7.25 -6.44
C MET A 40 2.11 -8.36 -5.41
N ALA A 41 1.25 -9.34 -5.68
CA ALA A 41 1.15 -10.54 -4.86
C ALA A 41 2.32 -11.50 -5.17
N LEU A 42 3.05 -11.89 -4.12
CA LEU A 42 4.18 -12.80 -4.16
C LEU A 42 3.90 -13.97 -3.22
N ASN A 43 3.28 -15.03 -3.74
CA ASN A 43 2.83 -16.21 -2.97
C ASN A 43 2.00 -15.85 -1.73
N ASN A 44 2.66 -15.64 -0.58
CA ASN A 44 2.05 -15.30 0.72
C ASN A 44 2.33 -13.87 1.18
N ALA A 45 2.94 -13.05 0.33
CA ALA A 45 3.32 -11.68 0.63
C ALA A 45 2.83 -10.72 -0.45
N LEU A 46 2.89 -9.44 -0.12
CA LEU A 46 2.50 -8.34 -0.98
C LEU A 46 3.63 -7.32 -1.02
N SER A 47 4.07 -6.98 -2.23
CA SER A 47 4.89 -5.80 -2.48
C SER A 47 4.01 -4.68 -3.01
N ILE A 48 4.40 -3.44 -2.73
CA ILE A 48 3.71 -2.24 -3.17
C ILE A 48 4.68 -1.43 -4.01
N LYS A 49 4.29 -1.12 -5.25
CA LYS A 49 4.97 -0.08 -6.03
C LYS A 49 4.29 1.24 -5.82
N VAL A 50 5.11 2.26 -5.65
CA VAL A 50 4.68 3.64 -5.54
C VAL A 50 5.35 4.49 -6.61
N GLN A 51 4.65 5.55 -6.99
CA GLN A 51 5.11 6.56 -7.92
C GLN A 51 5.35 7.87 -7.17
N SER A 52 6.56 8.38 -7.28
CA SER A 52 6.91 9.69 -6.71
C SER A 52 6.30 10.84 -7.51
N LEU A 53 6.31 12.05 -6.94
CA LEU A 53 5.91 13.28 -7.65
C LEU A 53 6.71 13.55 -8.95
N LYS A 54 7.90 12.97 -9.09
CA LYS A 54 8.73 13.07 -10.30
C LYS A 54 8.36 12.05 -11.38
N GLY A 55 7.39 11.17 -11.09
CA GLY A 55 6.97 10.10 -11.99
C GLY A 55 7.79 8.81 -11.88
N GLU A 56 8.83 8.76 -11.04
CA GLU A 56 9.62 7.55 -10.81
C GLU A 56 8.80 6.50 -10.08
N ILE A 57 8.75 5.28 -10.64
CA ILE A 57 8.07 4.13 -10.04
C ILE A 57 9.11 3.25 -9.35
N ARG A 58 8.84 2.88 -8.10
CA ARG A 58 9.72 2.03 -7.30
C ARG A 58 8.94 1.17 -6.32
N SER A 59 9.51 0.04 -5.92
CA SER A 59 8.98 -0.73 -4.80
C SER A 59 9.24 0.00 -3.49
N VAL A 60 8.33 -0.15 -2.53
CA VAL A 60 8.57 0.23 -1.14
C VAL A 60 9.70 -0.65 -0.60
N ILE A 61 10.71 -0.02 0.00
CA ILE A 61 11.87 -0.70 0.58
C ILE A 61 11.90 -0.49 2.10
N ASP A 62 12.39 -1.50 2.81
CA ASP A 62 12.71 -1.39 4.22
C ASP A 62 13.99 -0.57 4.38
N THR A 63 13.95 0.50 5.17
CA THR A 63 15.07 1.44 5.32
C THR A 63 16.28 0.84 6.04
N ASN A 64 16.07 -0.19 6.87
CA ASN A 64 17.15 -0.82 7.63
C ASN A 64 17.90 -1.84 6.76
N THR A 65 17.16 -2.62 5.98
CA THR A 65 17.74 -3.71 5.16
C THR A 65 18.03 -3.31 3.72
N GLN A 66 17.48 -2.18 3.25
CA GLN A 66 17.53 -1.74 1.85
C GLN A 66 16.95 -2.76 0.86
N LYS A 67 16.10 -3.67 1.35
CA LYS A 67 15.41 -4.68 0.54
C LYS A 67 13.96 -4.29 0.33
N GLU A 68 13.35 -4.87 -0.70
CA GLU A 68 11.92 -4.73 -0.97
C GLU A 68 11.11 -5.15 0.27
N MET A 69 10.17 -4.29 0.66
CA MET A 69 9.34 -4.51 1.82
C MET A 69 8.17 -5.41 1.43
N LEU A 70 8.10 -6.56 2.07
CA LEU A 70 7.05 -7.55 1.86
C LEU A 70 6.09 -7.53 3.04
N PHE A 71 4.81 -7.35 2.74
CA PHE A 71 3.75 -7.26 3.75
C PHE A 71 2.84 -8.48 3.66
N SER A 72 2.28 -8.90 4.80
CA SER A 72 1.03 -9.66 4.74
C SER A 72 -0.10 -8.73 4.30
N PHE A 73 -1.15 -9.30 3.71
CA PHE A 73 -2.32 -8.53 3.23
C PHE A 73 -3.00 -7.72 4.35
N GLU A 74 -3.18 -8.33 5.52
CA GLU A 74 -3.73 -7.68 6.71
C GLU A 74 -2.87 -6.49 7.15
N ARG A 75 -1.56 -6.72 7.31
CA ARG A 75 -0.64 -5.68 7.75
C ARG A 75 -0.50 -4.55 6.73
N CYS A 76 -0.58 -4.88 5.44
CA CYS A 76 -0.58 -3.89 4.37
C CYS A 76 -1.74 -2.90 4.54
N GLN A 77 -2.96 -3.40 4.73
CA GLN A 77 -4.14 -2.56 4.90
C GLN A 77 -4.00 -1.62 6.11
N GLU A 78 -3.56 -2.13 7.26
CA GLU A 78 -3.34 -1.32 8.45
C GLU A 78 -2.32 -0.19 8.22
N LEU A 79 -1.20 -0.52 7.56
CA LEU A 79 -0.12 0.44 7.32
C LEU A 79 -0.55 1.49 6.32
N LEU A 80 -1.15 1.09 5.20
CA LEU A 80 -1.63 2.03 4.20
C LEU A 80 -2.67 2.98 4.77
N PHE A 81 -3.58 2.47 5.62
CA PHE A 81 -4.57 3.34 6.27
C PHE A 81 -3.94 4.39 7.18
N LYS A 82 -2.86 4.04 7.90
CA LYS A 82 -2.09 4.99 8.73
C LYS A 82 -1.27 5.98 7.89
N MET A 83 -0.94 5.62 6.67
CA MET A 83 -0.11 6.43 5.76
C MET A 83 -0.94 7.32 4.82
N LEU A 84 -2.26 7.18 4.78
CA LEU A 84 -3.14 8.08 4.04
C LEU A 84 -2.99 9.51 4.59
N LYS A 85 -2.81 10.47 3.68
CA LYS A 85 -2.74 11.90 3.98
C LYS A 85 -4.14 12.51 4.15
#